data_AF-A0AAE1S674-F1
#
_entry.id   AF-A0AAE1S674-F1
#
_cell.length_a   1.000
_cell.length_b   1.000
_cell.length_c   1.000
_cell.angle_alpha   90.00
_cell.angle_beta   90.00
_cell.angle_gamma   90.00
#
_symmetry.space_group_name_H-M   'P 1'
#
loop_
_entity.id
_entity.type
_entity.pdbx_description
1 polymer ?
#
loop_
_entity_poly.entity_id
_entity_poly.type
_entity_poly.pdbx_seq_one_letter_code
_entity_poly.pdbx_strand_id
1 'polypeptide(L)' 'MRSYIVLLLLHMAIFFTLFNPSLGDPKLCLRSFEDYGSCYKVDCQNLALHKWPRSLMPHNCDCDEEIDHFVCTCHIVC' A
#
# COMPACT_ATOMS: atom_id res chain seq x y z
N MET A 1 -6.65 -20.79 -41.11
CA MET A 1 -5.64 -19.75 -40.79
C MET A 1 -6.21 -18.54 -40.05
N ARG A 2 -7.42 -18.05 -40.34
CA ARG A 2 -8.04 -16.89 -39.64
C ARG A 2 -8.28 -17.08 -38.13
N SER A 3 -8.70 -18.26 -37.67
CA SER A 3 -8.97 -18.50 -36.22
C SER A 3 -7.74 -18.45 -35.33
N TYR A 4 -6.56 -18.87 -35.82
CA TYR A 4 -5.33 -18.87 -35.03
C TYR A 4 -4.84 -17.45 -34.72
N ILE A 5 -5.07 -16.51 -35.65
CA ILE A 5 -4.68 -15.11 -35.48
C ILE A 5 -5.51 -14.45 -34.37
N VAL A 6 -6.81 -14.74 -34.31
CA VAL A 6 -7.69 -14.22 -33.25
C VAL A 6 -7.28 -14.77 -31.88
N LEU A 7 -6.90 -16.04 -31.82
CA LEU A 7 -6.47 -16.69 -30.59
C LEU A 7 -5.14 -16.11 -30.06
N LEU A 8 -4.20 -15.82 -30.96
CA LEU A 8 -2.94 -15.15 -30.65
C LEU A 8 -3.15 -13.71 -30.15
N LEU A 9 -4.03 -12.94 -30.78
CA LEU A 9 -4.35 -11.58 -30.35
C LEU A 9 -4.96 -11.54 -28.94
N LEU A 10 -5.82 -12.51 -28.61
CA LEU A 10 -6.39 -12.65 -27.27
C LEU A 10 -5.33 -12.96 -26.21
N HIS A 11 -4.38 -13.86 -26.51
CA HIS A 11 -3.29 -14.19 -25.57
C HIS A 11 -2.37 -13.00 -25.33
N MET A 12 -2.03 -12.25 -26.38
CA MET A 12 -1.20 -11.06 -26.26
C MET A 12 -1.92 -9.96 -25.47
N ALA A 13 -3.23 -9.76 -25.69
CA ALA A 13 -4.01 -8.79 -24.93
C ALA A 13 -4.02 -9.11 -23.42
N ILE A 14 -4.22 -10.37 -23.05
CA ILE A 14 -4.19 -10.83 -21.65
C ILE A 14 -2.81 -10.56 -21.03
N PHE A 15 -1.73 -10.90 -21.76
CA PHE A 15 -0.37 -10.66 -21.30
C PHE A 15 -0.10 -9.16 -21.10
N PHE A 16 -0.50 -8.31 -22.05
CA PHE A 16 -0.37 -6.87 -21.91
C PHE A 16 -1.21 -6.27 -20.77
N THR A 17 -2.38 -6.83 -20.45
CA THR A 17 -3.17 -6.36 -19.30
C THR A 17 -2.58 -6.77 -17.95
N LEU A 18 -1.98 -7.96 -17.86
CA LEU A 18 -1.42 -8.49 -16.61
C LEU A 18 -0.01 -7.96 -16.32
N PHE A 19 0.78 -7.74 -17.38
CA PHE A 19 2.19 -7.38 -17.27
C PHE A 19 2.49 -5.98 -17.78
N ASN A 20 1.48 -5.10 -17.91
CA ASN A 20 1.75 -3.71 -18.26
C ASN A 20 2.55 -3.05 -17.12
N PRO A 21 3.83 -2.70 -17.33
CA PRO A 21 4.63 -2.04 -16.31
C PRO A 21 4.35 -0.52 -16.27
N SER A 22 3.28 -0.07 -16.95
CA SER A 22 2.91 1.35 -17.09
C SER A 22 2.06 1.88 -15.93
N LEU A 23 1.73 1.08 -14.93
CA LEU A 23 1.36 1.64 -13.63
C LEU A 23 2.67 2.16 -13.04
N GLY A 24 2.94 3.46 -13.19
CA GLY A 24 4.13 4.09 -12.59
C GLY A 24 4.24 3.81 -11.09
N ASP A 25 5.35 4.21 -10.47
CA ASP A 25 5.55 3.96 -9.04
C ASP A 25 4.32 4.39 -8.24
N PRO A 26 3.79 3.52 -7.37
CA PRO A 26 2.64 3.86 -6.53
C PRO A 26 3.00 5.13 -5.77
N LYS A 27 2.17 6.16 -5.93
CA LYS A 27 2.40 7.40 -5.20
C LYS A 27 2.22 7.08 -3.71
N LEU A 28 3.16 7.57 -2.92
CA LEU A 28 3.15 7.37 -1.48
C LEU A 28 2.69 8.66 -0.81
N CYS A 29 1.64 8.57 -0.01
CA CYS A 29 1.14 9.63 0.83
C CYS A 29 1.48 9.36 2.29
N LEU A 30 1.74 10.42 3.06
CA LEU A 30 1.83 10.32 4.51
C LEU A 30 0.43 10.28 5.11
N ARG A 31 0.22 9.36 6.03
CA ARG A 31 -0.99 9.30 6.85
C ARG A 31 -0.63 9.01 8.29
N SER A 32 -1.29 9.70 9.21
CA SER A 32 -1.07 9.55 10.64
C SER A 32 -2.34 9.12 11.39
N PHE A 33 -2.13 8.53 12.56
CA PHE A 33 -3.16 8.30 13.57
C PHE A 33 -2.55 8.36 14.98
N GLU A 34 -3.39 8.69 15.95
CA GLU A 34 -3.02 8.75 17.37
C GLU A 34 -3.48 7.49 18.11
N ASP A 35 -2.73 7.12 19.15
CA ASP A 35 -3.13 6.15 20.17
C ASP A 35 -2.46 6.42 21.51
N TYR A 36 -2.92 5.78 22.58
CA TYR A 36 -2.41 6.00 23.94
C TYR A 36 -1.24 5.06 24.28
N GLY A 37 -0.23 5.57 24.96
CA GLY A 37 0.93 4.81 25.42
C GLY A 37 2.26 5.42 25.01
N SER A 38 3.28 4.57 24.84
CA SER A 38 4.66 4.96 24.53
C SER A 38 5.16 4.24 23.29
N CYS A 39 5.99 4.90 22.48
CA CYS A 39 6.58 4.33 21.27
C CYS A 39 7.52 3.14 21.53
N TYR A 40 8.00 2.93 22.76
CA TYR A 40 9.01 1.90 23.08
C TYR A 40 8.57 0.45 22.80
N LYS A 41 7.27 0.18 22.67
CA LYS A 41 6.71 -1.16 22.40
C LYS A 41 5.64 -1.17 21.32
N VAL A 42 5.54 -0.09 20.54
CA VAL A 42 4.48 0.08 19.56
C VAL A 42 5.00 -0.29 18.18
N ASP A 43 4.34 -1.24 17.54
CA ASP A 43 4.51 -1.51 16.12
C ASP A 43 3.44 -0.71 15.35
N CYS A 44 3.81 0.51 14.94
CA CYS A 44 2.95 1.40 14.17
C CYS A 44 2.46 0.78 12.87
N GLN A 45 3.27 -0.08 12.23
CA GLN A 45 2.88 -0.72 10.98
C GLN A 45 1.78 -1.75 11.23
N ASN A 46 1.91 -2.56 12.27
CA ASN A 46 0.87 -3.52 12.64
C ASN A 46 -0.42 -2.84 13.10
N LEU A 47 -0.32 -1.76 13.90
CA LEU A 47 -1.50 -0.98 14.29
C LEU A 47 -2.20 -0.34 13.09
N ALA A 48 -1.44 0.19 12.13
CA ALA A 48 -1.97 0.74 10.89
C ALA A 48 -2.74 -0.31 10.08
N LEU A 49 -2.29 -1.56 10.03
CA LEU A 49 -3.00 -2.66 9.38
C LEU A 49 -4.37 -2.95 10.01
N HIS A 50 -4.55 -2.65 11.29
CA HIS A 50 -5.83 -2.79 11.98
C HIS A 50 -6.72 -1.54 11.87
N LYS A 51 -6.13 -0.34 11.76
CA LYS A 51 -6.90 0.92 11.64
C LYS A 51 -7.32 1.25 10.21
N TRP A 52 -6.55 0.85 9.20
CA TRP A 52 -6.79 1.23 7.80
C TRP A 52 -7.30 0.05 6.96
N PRO A 53 -8.09 0.33 5.91
CA PRO A 53 -8.49 -0.70 4.95
C PRO A 53 -7.27 -1.27 4.21
N ARG A 54 -7.36 -2.53 3.77
CA ARG A 54 -6.28 -3.23 3.03
C ARG A 54 -5.74 -2.49 1.80
N SER A 55 -6.53 -1.61 1.20
CA SER A 55 -6.09 -0.80 0.07
C SER A 55 -5.00 0.21 0.44
N LEU A 56 -4.86 0.54 1.73
CA LEU A 56 -3.93 1.51 2.26
C LEU A 56 -2.84 0.79 3.05
N MET A 57 -2.10 -0.07 2.34
CA MET A 57 -1.01 -0.84 2.94
C MET A 57 0.04 0.12 3.51
N PRO A 58 0.35 0.05 4.82
CA PRO A 58 1.34 0.90 5.45
C PRO A 58 2.76 0.42 5.13
N HIS A 59 3.61 1.36 4.79
CA HIS A 59 5.04 1.23 4.54
C HIS A 59 5.77 2.28 5.36
N ASN A 60 6.97 1.96 5.85
CA ASN A 60 7.86 2.87 6.56
C ASN A 60 7.13 3.78 7.58
N CYS A 61 6.82 3.21 8.74
CA CYS A 61 6.10 3.91 9.80
C CYS A 61 7.06 4.45 10.85
N ASP A 62 6.87 5.70 11.21
CA ASP A 62 7.53 6.37 12.33
C ASP A 62 6.54 6.53 13.50
N CYS A 63 7.09 6.59 14.72
CA CYS A 63 6.34 6.79 15.95
C CYS A 63 6.90 8.03 16.66
N ASP A 64 6.06 9.03 16.84
CA ASP A 64 6.36 10.25 17.60
C ASP A 64 5.66 10.16 18.96
N GLU A 65 6.44 10.24 20.04
CA GLU A 65 5.92 10.12 21.41
C GLU A 65 5.60 11.51 21.99
N GLU A 66 4.38 11.66 22.49
CA GLU A 66 3.93 12.81 23.29
C GLU A 66 3.69 12.37 24.75
N ILE A 67 3.35 13.34 25.63
CA ILE A 67 3.31 13.13 27.08
C ILE A 67 2.37 11.99 27.50
N ASP A 68 1.21 11.86 26.85
CA ASP A 68 0.16 10.90 27.21
C ASP A 68 -0.28 9.98 26.05
N HIS A 69 0.27 10.18 24.86
CA HIS A 69 -0.12 9.49 23.64
C HIS A 69 1.05 9.44 22.65
N PHE A 70 0.91 8.65 21.60
CA PHE A 70 1.85 8.63 20.49
C PHE A 70 1.12 8.85 19.17
N VAL A 71 1.85 9.38 18.20
CA VAL A 71 1.41 9.56 16.82
C VAL A 71 2.19 8.59 15.95
N CYS A 72 1.47 7.69 15.27
CA CYS A 72 2.07 6.85 14.23
C CYS A 72 1.87 7.52 12.88
N THR A 73 2.96 7.72 12.13
CA THR A 73 2.93 8.27 10.78
C THR A 73 3.51 7.25 9.81
N CYS A 74 2.75 6.84 8.80
CA CYS A 74 3.19 5.85 7.81
C CYS A 74 3.04 6.37 6.38
N HIS A 75 3.86 5.86 5.47
CA HIS A 75 3.65 5.98 4.04
C HIS A 75 2.60 4.97 3.58
N ILE A 76 1.61 5.40 2.82
CA ILE A 76 0.57 4.55 2.24
C ILE A 76 0.48 4.76 0.74
N VAL A 77 0.02 3.74 0.02
CA VAL A 77 -0.29 3.86 -1.41
C VAL A 77 -1.50 4.80 -1.60
N CYS A 78 -1.32 5.81 -2.42
CA CYS A 78 -2.30 6.81 -2.91
C CYS A 78 -2.37 7.16 -4.45
#